data_AF-A0A9N9P5A1-F1
#
_entry.id   AF-A0A9N9P5A1-F1
#
_cell.length_a   1.000
_cell.length_b   1.000
_cell.length_c   1.000
_cell.angle_alpha   90.00
_cell.angle_beta   90.00
_cell.angle_gamma   90.00
#
_symmetry.space_group_name_H-M   'P 1'
#
loop_
_entity.id
_entity.type
_entity.pdbx_description
1 polymer ?
#
loop_
_entity_poly.entity_id
_entity_poly.type
_entity_poly.pdbx_seq_one_letter_code
_entity_poly.pdbx_strand_id
1 'polypeptide(L)' 'MIIDGHLQELIRYIYGDLQTRWNDRQYILERAILITKNKEVDEINNRVLSIFPGEERTYNSADSVVDPEIAN' A
#
# COMPACT_ATOMS: atom_id res chain seq x y z
N MET A 1 -15.04 14.25 -4.21
CA MET A 1 -14.45 13.48 -5.33
C MET A 1 -13.18 14.23 -5.70
N ILE A 2 -12.04 13.82 -5.16
CA ILE A 2 -10.76 14.27 -5.74
C ILE A 2 -10.77 13.69 -7.16
N ILE A 3 -10.64 14.56 -8.14
CA ILE A 3 -10.68 14.19 -9.55
C ILE A 3 -9.51 13.23 -9.77
N ASP A 4 -9.83 12.01 -10.19
CA ASP A 4 -8.92 10.86 -10.36
C ASP A 4 -7.54 11.21 -10.96
N GLY A 5 -7.53 12.12 -11.94
CA GLY A 5 -6.30 12.62 -12.58
C GLY A 5 -5.31 13.29 -11.62
N HIS A 6 -5.78 14.09 -10.66
CA HIS A 6 -4.90 14.78 -9.70
C HIS A 6 -4.26 13.80 -8.72
N LEU A 7 -4.94 12.70 -8.40
CA LEU A 7 -4.39 11.69 -7.52
C LEU A 7 -3.28 10.91 -8.22
N GLN A 8 -3.47 10.56 -9.49
CA GLN A 8 -2.45 9.90 -10.28
C GLN A 8 -1.19 10.77 -10.44
N GLU A 9 -1.36 12.08 -10.64
CA GLU A 9 -0.24 13.02 -10.70
C GLU A 9 0.52 13.09 -9.37
N LEU A 10 -0.18 13.13 -8.23
CA LEU A 10 0.45 13.12 -6.91
C LEU A 10 1.25 11.84 -6.67
N ILE A 11 0.69 10.68 -7.02
CA ILE A 11 1.39 9.38 -6.88
C ILE A 11 2.64 9.37 -7.76
N ARG A 12 2.55 9.86 -9.01
CA ARG A 12 3.73 9.96 -9.90
C ARG A 12 4.76 10.95 -9.37
N TYR A 13 4.35 12.05 -8.76
CA TYR A 13 5.25 13.04 -8.19
C TYR A 13 6.05 12.47 -7.00
N ILE A 14 5.39 11.73 -6.10
CA ILE A 14 6.05 11.18 -4.91
C ILE A 14 6.78 9.87 -5.21
N TYR A 15 6.14 8.95 -5.94
CA TYR A 15 6.59 7.57 -6.17
C TYR A 15 6.96 7.26 -7.64
N GLY A 16 7.24 8.26 -8.48
CA GLY A 16 7.51 8.07 -9.91
C GLY A 16 8.64 7.09 -10.24
N ASP A 17 9.68 7.04 -9.39
CA ASP A 17 10.83 6.14 -9.56
C ASP A 17 10.66 4.79 -8.83
N LEU A 18 9.46 4.49 -8.33
CA LEU A 18 9.24 3.30 -7.50
C LEU A 18 9.53 2.00 -8.25
N GLN A 19 9.27 1.91 -9.56
CA GLN A 19 9.59 0.72 -10.35
C GLN A 19 11.09 0.39 -10.40
N THR A 20 11.95 1.42 -10.34
CA THR A 20 13.41 1.24 -10.41
C THR A 20 14.06 1.25 -9.03
N ARG A 21 13.44 1.91 -8.04
CA ARG A 21 13.94 2.08 -6.67
C ARG A 21 13.15 1.30 -5.62
N TRP A 22 12.33 0.32 -6.01
CA TRP A 22 11.55 -0.52 -5.08
C TRP A 22 12.41 -1.25 -4.03
N ASN A 23 13.68 -1.53 -4.34
CA ASN A 23 14.61 -2.18 -3.40
C ASN A 23 15.49 -1.17 -2.63
N ASP A 24 15.29 0.12 -2.86
CA ASP A 24 15.95 1.19 -2.12
C ASP A 24 15.13 1.54 -0.88
N ARG A 25 15.61 1.06 0.26
CA ARG A 25 14.96 1.27 1.56
C ARG A 25 14.80 2.76 1.89
N GLN A 26 15.80 3.58 1.59
CA GLN A 26 15.76 5.01 1.92
C GLN A 26 14.71 5.72 1.06
N TYR A 27 14.65 5.39 -0.23
CA TYR A 27 13.65 5.92 -1.14
C TYR A 27 12.22 5.69 -0.62
N ILE A 28 11.92 4.47 -0.17
CA ILE A 28 10.58 4.10 0.31
C ILE A 28 10.25 4.80 1.63
N LEU A 29 11.18 4.81 2.59
CA LEU A 29 10.91 5.31 3.95
C LEU A 29 10.77 6.83 4.03
N GLU A 30 11.37 7.59 3.13
CA GLU A 30 11.34 9.06 3.15
C GLU A 30 10.06 9.66 2.53
N ARG A 31 9.14 8.83 2.03
CA ARG A 31 7.97 9.27 1.26
C ARG A 31 6.68 8.77 1.90
N ALA A 32 5.73 9.68 2.09
CA ALA A 32 4.39 9.36 2.57
C ALA A 32 3.35 10.29 1.94
N ILE A 33 2.15 9.76 1.69
CA ILE A 33 0.96 10.54 1.31
C ILE A 33 0.00 10.47 2.50
N LEU A 34 -0.26 11.61 3.14
CA LEU A 34 -1.14 11.70 4.31
C LEU A 34 -2.50 12.28 3.93
N ILE A 35 -3.59 11.56 4.23
CA ILE A 35 -4.97 11.97 3.95
C ILE A 35 -5.86 11.74 5.17
N THR A 36 -6.92 12.53 5.30
CA THR A 36 -7.83 12.51 6.44
C THR A 36 -8.87 11.39 6.43
N LYS A 37 -9.13 10.75 5.28
CA LYS A 37 -10.17 9.71 5.15
C LYS A 37 -9.58 8.36 4.77
N ASN A 38 -9.88 7.36 5.58
CA ASN A 38 -9.40 5.98 5.36
C ASN A 38 -9.81 5.40 4.00
N LYS A 39 -11.03 5.66 3.52
CA LYS A 39 -11.47 5.19 2.19
C LYS A 39 -10.58 5.71 1.06
N GLU A 40 -10.10 6.94 1.18
CA GLU A 40 -9.19 7.55 0.18
C GLU A 40 -7.76 7.01 0.37
N VAL A 41 -7.37 6.62 1.59
CA VAL A 41 -6.09 5.96 1.88
C VAL A 41 -6.01 4.58 1.25
N ASP A 42 -7.05 3.76 1.33
CA ASP A 42 -7.07 2.41 0.75
C ASP A 42 -6.85 2.44 -0.76
N GLU A 43 -7.52 3.36 -1.45
CA GLU A 43 -7.38 3.55 -2.90
C GLU A 43 -5.95 3.92 -3.29
N ILE A 44 -5.31 4.79 -2.51
CA ILE A 44 -3.93 5.23 -2.78
C ILE A 44 -2.94 4.11 -2.51
N ASN A 45 -3.09 3.41 -1.39
CA ASN A 45 -2.24 2.28 -1.05
C ASN A 45 -2.29 1.22 -2.15
N ASN A 46 -3.49 0.90 -2.66
CA ASN A 46 -3.65 -0.07 -3.76
C ASN A 46 -2.97 0.41 -5.05
N ARG A 47 -3.12 1.69 -5.41
CA ARG A 47 -2.45 2.26 -6.59
C ARG A 47 -0.93 2.23 -6.45
N VAL A 48 -0.39 2.64 -5.29
CA VAL A 48 1.05 2.61 -5.02
C VAL A 48 1.57 1.17 -5.01
N LEU A 49 0.84 0.23 -4.39
CA LEU A 49 1.17 -1.20 -4.39
C LEU A 49 1.27 -1.76 -5.81
N SER A 50 0.36 -1.38 -6.72
CA SER A 50 0.39 -1.84 -8.11
C SER A 50 1.61 -1.38 -8.91
N ILE A 51 2.37 -0.39 -8.41
CA ILE A 51 3.61 0.09 -9.04
C ILE A 51 4.80 -0.79 -8.63
N PHE A 52 4.74 -1.46 -7.47
CA PHE A 52 5.81 -2.35 -7.04
C PHE A 52 5.97 -3.50 -8.05
N PRO A 53 7.21 -3.82 -8.45
CA PRO A 53 7.44 -4.99 -9.27
C PRO A 53 7.29 -6.27 -8.43
N GLY A 54 6.75 -7.31 -9.06
CA GLY A 54 6.57 -8.62 -8.45
C GLY A 54 5.09 -9.02 -8.33
N GLU A 55 4.85 -10.13 -7.64
CA GLU A 55 3.51 -10.64 -7.42
C GLU A 55 2.90 -10.06 -6.15
N GLU A 56 1.63 -9.66 -6.24
CA GLU A 56 0.83 -9.29 -5.09
C GLU A 56 0.66 -10.48 -4.15
N ARG A 57 0.77 -10.22 -2.84
CA ARG A 57 0.54 -11.23 -1.81
C ARG A 57 -0.36 -10.66 -0.72
N THR A 58 -1.43 -11.37 -0.42
CA THR A 58 -2.31 -11.08 0.70
C THR A 58 -1.86 -11.88 1.92
N TYR A 59 -1.55 -11.20 3.01
CA TYR A 59 -1.27 -11.83 4.31
C TYR A 59 -2.48 -11.62 5.20
N ASN A 60 -3.23 -12.69 5.47
CA ASN A 60 -4.36 -12.64 6.37
C ASN A 60 -3.85 -12.59 7.82
N SER A 61 -4.46 -11.75 8.66
CA SER A 61 -4.17 -11.72 10.08
C SER A 61 -4.61 -13.02 10.75
N ALA A 62 -3.82 -13.49 11.72
CA ALA A 62 -4.21 -14.57 12.60
C ALA A 62 -5.03 -13.98 13.77
N ASP A 63 -6.30 -13.65 13.50
CA ASP A 63 -7.17 -12.96 14.47
C ASP A 63 -7.54 -13.81 15.68
N SER A 64 -7.41 -15.14 15.56
CA SER A 64 -7.57 -16.06 16.68
C SER A 64 -6.62 -17.24 16.54
N VAL A 65 -6.01 -17.63 17.66
CA VAL A 65 -5.37 -18.93 17.78
C VAL A 65 -6.50 -19.87 18.17
N VAL A 66 -6.94 -20.74 17.26
CA VAL A 66 -7.82 -21.85 17.66
C VAL A 66 -6.98 -22.71 18.57
N ASP A 67 -7.29 -22.71 19.87
CA ASP A 67 -6.68 -23.65 20.80
C ASP A 67 -7.13 -25.06 20.38
N PRO A 68 -6.21 -25.93 19.93
CA PRO A 68 -6.57 -27.28 19.50
C PRO A 68 -7.20 -28.11 20.63
N GLU A 69 -7.10 -27.70 21.90
CA GLU A 69 -7.75 -28.38 23.03
C GLU A 69 -9.25 -28.05 23.18
N ILE A 70 -9.75 -26.95 22.61
CA ILE A 70 -11.17 -26.54 22.70
C ILE A 70 -12.01 -27.19 21.58
N ALA A 71 -11.37 -27.85 20.60
CA ALA A 71 -12.03 -28.43 19.43
C ALA A 71 -12.50 -29.90 19.62
N ASN A 72 -12.50 -30.44 20.84
CA ASN A 72 -12.98 -31.79 21.18
C ASN A 72 -14.24 -31.78 22.06
#